data_AF-A0A924CBF5-F1
#
_entry.id   AF-A0A924CBF5-F1
#
_cell.length_a   1.000
_cell.length_b   1.000
_cell.length_c   1.000
_cell.angle_alpha   90.00
_cell.angle_beta   90.00
_cell.angle_gamma   90.00
#
_symmetry.space_group_name_H-M   'P 1'
#
loop_
_entity.id
_entity.type
_entity.pdbx_description
1 polymer ?
#
loop_
_entity_poly.entity_id
_entity_poly.type
_entity_poly.pdbx_seq_one_letter_code
_entity_poly.pdbx_strand_id
1 'polypeptide(L)' 'MFIHLTDAMSVAAQIAPEDCALAADAGFAVVICNRPDAEDPEQPEAAVIRAAAAAAGLRYVHIPVDA' A
#
# COMPACT_ATOMS: atom_id res chain seq x y z
N MET A 1 5.42 -8.91 3.09
CA MET A 1 6.23 -9.58 2.04
C MET A 1 5.51 -9.43 0.71
N PHE A 2 6.16 -8.87 -0.31
CA PHE A 2 5.57 -8.66 -1.64
C PHE A 2 5.62 -9.95 -2.47
N ILE A 3 4.51 -10.29 -3.13
CA ILE A 3 4.43 -11.37 -4.12
C ILE A 3 4.58 -10.74 -5.50
N HIS A 4 5.62 -11.13 -6.24
CA HIS A 4 5.85 -10.66 -7.60
C HIS A 4 4.88 -11.35 -8.56
N LEU A 5 4.14 -10.55 -9.33
CA LEU A 5 3.26 -11.05 -10.40
C LEU A 5 3.89 -10.84 -11.78
N THR A 6 4.56 -9.70 -11.97
CA THR A 6 5.31 -9.33 -13.17
C THR A 6 6.54 -8.52 -12.78
N ASP A 7 7.40 -8.20 -13.75
CA ASP A 7 8.60 -7.37 -13.54
C ASP A 7 8.29 -5.97 -12.98
N ALA A 8 7.07 -5.46 -13.19
CA ALA A 8 6.67 -4.12 -12.78
C ALA A 8 5.53 -4.09 -11.75
N MET A 9 5.02 -5.26 -11.33
CA MET A 9 3.87 -5.33 -10.43
C MET A 9 4.03 -6.42 -9.39
N SER A 10 3.83 -6.02 -8.14
CA SER A 10 3.76 -6.92 -7.00
C SER A 10 2.48 -6.65 -6.21
N VAL A 11 2.04 -7.65 -5.46
CA VAL A 11 0.90 -7.53 -4.55
C VAL A 11 1.31 -7.89 -3.14
N ALA A 12 0.57 -7.41 -2.16
CA ALA A 12 0.72 -7.80 -0.77
C ALA A 12 -0.66 -7.90 -0.11
N ALA A 13 -0.71 -8.57 1.03
CA ALA A 13 -1.79 -8.37 1.99
C ALA A 13 -1.79 -6.93 2.53
N GLN A 14 -2.66 -6.63 3.48
CA GLN A 14 -2.64 -5.35 4.18
C GLN A 14 -1.23 -5.03 4.67
N ILE A 15 -0.70 -3.89 4.23
CA ILE A 15 0.61 -3.37 4.66
C ILE A 15 0.45 -2.47 5.88
N ALA A 16 1.52 -2.38 6.68
CA ALA A 16 1.68 -1.42 7.76
C ALA A 16 2.36 -0.13 7.25
N PRO A 17 2.28 0.99 7.99
CA PRO A 17 2.92 2.24 7.60
C PRO A 17 4.44 2.10 7.33
N GLU A 18 5.15 1.32 8.15
CA GLU A 18 6.58 1.06 8.03
C GLU A 18 6.98 0.34 6.73
N ASP A 19 6.07 -0.45 6.14
CA ASP A 19 6.32 -1.14 4.88
C ASP A 19 6.49 -0.17 3.70
N CYS A 20 6.01 1.08 3.82
CA CYS A 20 6.19 2.10 2.79
C CYS A 20 7.67 2.46 2.58
N ALA A 21 8.46 2.50 3.66
CA ALA A 21 9.90 2.74 3.55
C ALA A 21 10.60 1.57 2.86
N LEU A 22 10.24 0.34 3.24
CA LEU A 22 10.77 -0.88 2.61
C LEU A 22 10.41 -0.96 1.12
N ALA A 23 9.21 -0.53 0.75
CA ALA A 23 8.79 -0.46 -0.65
C ALA A 23 9.61 0.58 -1.43
N ALA A 24 9.85 1.77 -0.87
CA ALA A 24 10.70 2.78 -1.50
C ALA A 24 12.14 2.27 -1.70
N ASP A 25 12.73 1.66 -0.69
CA ASP A 25 14.09 1.09 -0.75
C ASP A 25 14.21 -0.04 -1.78
N ALA A 26 13.13 -0.81 -1.96
CA ALA A 26 13.04 -1.85 -2.98
C ALA A 26 12.77 -1.30 -4.40
N GLY A 27 12.66 0.02 -4.58
CA GLY A 27 12.51 0.68 -5.87
C GLY A 27 11.07 0.76 -6.38
N PHE A 28 10.06 0.50 -5.54
CA PHE A 28 8.67 0.76 -5.89
C PHE A 28 8.43 2.27 -6.02
N ALA A 29 7.51 2.66 -6.91
CA ALA A 29 7.17 4.07 -7.15
C ALA A 29 5.72 4.42 -6.77
N VAL A 30 4.84 3.42 -6.67
CA VAL A 30 3.40 3.60 -6.46
C VAL A 30 2.87 2.50 -5.56
N VAL A 31 2.08 2.89 -4.56
CA VAL A 31 1.21 1.99 -3.78
C VAL A 31 -0.22 2.19 -4.25
N ILE A 32 -0.87 1.09 -4.62
CA ILE A 32 -2.30 1.08 -4.96
C ILE A 32 -3.02 0.32 -3.84
N CYS A 33 -3.95 0.98 -3.16
CA CYS A 33 -4.82 0.35 -2.18
C CYS A 33 -6.17 0.08 -2.82
N ASN A 34 -6.52 -1.20 -2.95
CA ASN A 34 -7.82 -1.65 -3.42
C ASN A 34 -8.81 -1.96 -2.29
N ARG A 35 -8.38 -1.80 -1.04
CA ARG A 35 -9.17 -2.13 0.15
C ARG A 35 -10.03 -0.93 0.59
N PRO A 36 -11.35 -1.12 0.79
CA PRO A 36 -12.19 -0.12 1.46
C PRO A 36 -11.74 0.14 2.90
N ASP A 37 -11.97 1.36 3.39
CA ASP A 37 -11.82 1.65 4.82
C ASP A 37 -12.90 0.91 5.64
N ALA A 38 -12.61 0.60 6.90
CA ALA A 38 -13.48 -0.12 7.84
C ALA A 38 -13.95 -1.54 7.43
N GLU A 39 -13.18 -2.27 6.61
CA GLU A 39 -13.46 -3.70 6.34
C GLU A 39 -13.12 -4.59 7.55
N ASP A 40 -12.12 -4.22 8.34
CA ASP A 40 -11.70 -4.88 9.58
C ASP A 40 -11.33 -3.85 10.67
N PRO A 41 -11.75 -4.00 11.95
CA PRO A 41 -11.40 -3.08 13.03
C PRO A 41 -9.90 -2.89 13.28
N GLU A 42 -9.08 -3.88 12.94
CA GLU A 42 -7.62 -3.84 13.12
C GLU A 42 -6.91 -3.26 11.89
N GLN A 43 -7.64 -2.95 10.81
CA GLN A 43 -7.01 -2.40 9.61
C GLN A 43 -6.54 -0.95 9.81
N PRO A 44 -5.36 -0.59 9.28
CA PRO A 44 -4.99 0.81 9.15
C PRO A 44 -5.94 1.55 8.21
N GLU A 45 -6.36 2.75 8.61
CA GLU A 45 -7.03 3.69 7.70
C GLU A 45 -6.14 3.97 6.48
N ALA A 46 -6.72 4.02 5.29
CA ALA A 46 -5.99 4.31 4.05
C ALA A 46 -5.24 5.65 4.13
N ALA A 47 -5.77 6.62 4.89
CA ALA A 47 -5.12 7.90 5.13
C ALA A 47 -3.78 7.78 5.87
N VAL A 48 -3.64 6.82 6.79
CA VAL A 48 -2.39 6.57 7.52
C VAL A 48 -1.34 6.01 6.57
N ILE A 49 -1.70 5.03 5.75
CA ILE A 49 -0.78 4.46 4.74
C ILE A 49 -0.43 5.50 3.67
N ARG A 50 -1.40 6.33 3.25
CA ARG A 50 -1.15 7.44 2.31
C ARG A 50 -0.08 8.41 2.84
N ALA A 51 -0.16 8.79 4.11
CA ALA A 51 0.82 9.67 4.73
C ALA A 51 2.22 9.04 4.80
N ALA A 52 2.30 7.76 5.17
CA ALA A 52 3.57 7.03 5.20
C ALA A 52 4.18 6.85 3.81
N ALA A 53 3.38 6.52 2.80
CA ALA A 53 3.79 6.45 1.41
C ALA A 53 4.35 7.79 0.92
N ALA A 54 3.65 8.90 1.19
CA ALA A 54 4.12 10.23 0.81
C ALA A 54 5.44 10.61 1.51
N ALA A 55 5.60 10.27 2.79
CA ALA A 55 6.84 10.49 3.53
C ALA A 55 8.02 9.68 2.98
N ALA A 56 7.75 8.49 2.44
CA ALA A 56 8.73 7.64 1.76
C ALA A 56 8.98 8.02 0.28
N GLY A 57 8.32 9.07 -0.23
CA GLY A 57 8.45 9.49 -1.64
C GLY A 57 7.65 8.63 -2.63
N LEU A 58 6.73 7.78 -2.15
CA LEU A 58 5.86 6.96 -2.97
C LEU A 58 4.57 7.70 -3.34
N ARG A 59 4.10 7.51 -4.57
CA ARG A 59 2.73 7.89 -4.91
C ARG A 59 1.76 6.90 -4.29
N TYR A 60 0.65 7.39 -3.74
CA TYR A 60 -0.40 6.54 -3.19
C TYR A 60 -1.71 6.77 -3.92
N VAL A 61 -2.33 5.69 -4.39
CA VAL A 61 -3.62 5.71 -5.08
C VAL A 61 -4.58 4.80 -4.32
N HIS A 62 -5.77 5.31 -3.99
CA HIS A 62 -6.81 4.55 -3.31
C HIS A 62 -7.97 4.34 -4.28
N ILE A 63 -8.20 3.09 -4.65
CA ILE A 63 -9.25 2.66 -5.59
C ILE A 63 -9.98 1.49 -4.92
N PRO A 64 -10.78 1.75 -3.86
CA PRO A 64 -11.46 0.69 -3.12
C PRO A 64 -12.39 -0.08 -4.06
N VAL A 65 -12.41 -1.41 -3.92
CA VAL A 65 -13.26 -2.31 -4.68
C VAL A 65 -14.14 -3.08 -3.70
N ASP A 66 -15.44 -3.07 -3.95
CA ASP A 66 -16.45 -3.89 -3.31
C ASP A 66 -17.12 -4.82 -4.35
N ALA A 67 -17.99 -5.71 -3.87
CA ALA A 67 -18.70 -6.71 -4.70
C ALA A 67 -20.08 -6.23 -5.16
#